data_AF-A0A503X9S0-F1
#
_entry.id   AF-A0A503X9S0-F1
#
_cell.length_a   1.000
_cell.length_b   1.000
_cell.length_c   1.000
_cell.angle_alpha   90.00
_cell.angle_beta   90.00
_cell.angle_gamma   90.00
#
_symmetry.space_group_name_H-M   'P 1'
#
loop_
_entity.id
_entity.type
_entity.pdbx_description
1 polymer ?
#
loop_
_entity_poly.entity_id
_entity_poly.type
_entity_poly.pdbx_seq_one_letter_code
_entity_poly.pdbx_strand_id
1 'polypeptide(L)'
;MTKSKAKAAAAGEGHNTDLAEKDRKVLFFINRKDWLEAMTAKKAADAKVKQVGKAIKADLGKYGLDQIKAYEQAQTPEGLAELKARRDADLQAMRFAGVPVNTQLDIFLDRAPLTERAYTEGEEAGLRGDTLANPYNEASTEGQEFARGWHDGQGALFAGIKKKQETAADELIKAADGDEDPFDFEDEDGEEQAA
;
A
#
# COMPACT_ATOMS: atom_id res chain seq x y z
N MET A 1 26.06 -16.79 3.36
CA MET A 1 24.89 -17.01 2.48
C MET A 1 24.69 -15.76 1.65
N THR A 2 25.01 -15.85 0.37
CA THR A 2 25.04 -14.73 -0.59
C THR A 2 23.63 -14.48 -1.13
N LYS A 3 23.09 -13.29 -0.85
CA LYS A 3 21.77 -12.85 -1.33
C LYS A 3 21.90 -12.44 -2.81
N SER A 4 21.43 -13.30 -3.72
CA SER A 4 21.29 -12.98 -5.14
C SER A 4 20.21 -11.91 -5.31
N LYS A 5 20.62 -10.65 -5.45
CA LYS A 5 19.77 -9.54 -5.88
C LYS A 5 19.36 -9.80 -7.32
N ALA A 6 18.08 -10.05 -7.56
CA ALA A 6 17.54 -10.17 -8.91
C ALA A 6 17.91 -8.90 -9.69
N LYS A 7 18.78 -9.06 -10.69
CA LYS A 7 19.24 -8.02 -11.58
C LYS A 7 18.05 -7.62 -12.45
N ALA A 8 17.45 -6.47 -12.17
CA ALA A 8 16.59 -5.80 -13.14
C ALA A 8 17.39 -5.67 -14.44
N ALA A 9 16.88 -6.25 -15.52
CA ALA A 9 17.48 -6.12 -16.84
C ALA A 9 17.38 -4.64 -17.24
N ALA A 10 18.49 -3.91 -17.08
CA ALA A 10 18.65 -2.61 -17.70
C ALA A 10 18.45 -2.80 -19.21
N ALA A 11 17.54 -2.02 -19.80
CA ALA A 11 17.44 -1.93 -21.25
C ALA A 11 18.84 -1.57 -21.77
N GLY A 12 19.49 -2.51 -22.46
CA GLY A 12 20.83 -2.29 -23.00
C GLY A 12 20.82 -1.10 -23.96
N GLU A 13 21.91 -0.34 -23.97
CA GLU A 13 22.12 0.75 -24.93
C GLU A 13 21.89 0.21 -26.35
N GLY A 14 20.87 0.75 -27.03
CA GLY A 14 20.46 0.28 -28.35
C GLY A 14 21.51 0.61 -29.41
N HIS A 15 22.36 -0.35 -29.76
CA HIS A 15 23.32 -0.28 -30.87
C HIS A 15 22.63 -0.39 -32.25
N ASN A 16 21.61 0.43 -32.50
CA ASN A 16 20.82 0.42 -33.73
C ASN A 16 21.09 1.64 -34.64
N THR A 17 22.32 2.14 -34.66
CA THR A 17 22.70 3.34 -35.42
C THR A 17 22.84 3.12 -36.93
N ASP A 18 23.05 1.87 -37.38
CA ASP A 18 23.29 1.51 -38.81
C ASP A 18 22.18 0.65 -39.44
N LEU A 19 20.95 0.66 -38.93
CA LEU A 19 19.84 -0.05 -39.59
C LEU A 19 19.31 0.69 -40.81
N ALA A 20 19.03 -0.07 -41.87
CA ALA A 20 18.26 0.41 -43.01
C ALA A 20 16.87 0.88 -42.55
N GLU A 21 16.30 1.86 -43.25
CA GLU A 21 15.04 2.51 -42.86
C GLU A 21 13.87 1.51 -42.69
N LYS A 22 13.88 0.43 -43.48
CA LYS A 22 12.91 -0.67 -43.36
C LYS A 22 12.98 -1.37 -42.00
N ASP A 23 14.18 -1.64 -41.49
CA ASP A 23 14.35 -2.33 -40.22
C ASP A 23 14.05 -1.42 -39.02
N ARG A 24 14.32 -0.11 -39.15
CA ARG A 24 13.86 0.88 -38.16
C ARG A 24 12.35 0.95 -38.07
N LYS A 25 11.65 0.86 -39.20
CA LYS A 25 10.18 0.83 -39.24
C LYS A 25 9.63 -0.42 -38.55
N VAL A 26 10.22 -1.59 -38.80
CA VAL A 26 9.83 -2.83 -38.10
C VAL A 26 10.05 -2.71 -36.60
N LEU A 27 11.23 -2.24 -36.18
CA LEU A 27 11.57 -2.04 -34.76
C LEU A 27 10.64 -1.03 -34.08
N PHE A 28 10.25 0.04 -34.78
CA PHE A 28 9.27 1.00 -34.29
C PHE A 28 7.93 0.34 -33.99
N PHE A 29 7.41 -0.50 -34.89
CA PHE A 29 6.11 -1.16 -34.67
C PHE A 29 6.16 -2.21 -33.56
N ILE A 30 7.27 -2.91 -33.39
CA ILE A 30 7.48 -3.83 -32.25
C ILE A 30 7.46 -3.03 -30.93
N ASN A 31 8.32 -2.02 -30.80
CA ASN A 31 8.38 -1.19 -29.59
C ASN A 31 7.06 -0.45 -29.32
N ARG A 32 6.35 -0.03 -30.37
CA ARG A 32 5.03 0.62 -30.23
C ARG A 32 4.00 -0.36 -29.65
N LYS A 33 4.01 -1.62 -30.09
CA LYS A 33 3.14 -2.65 -29.53
C LYS A 33 3.46 -2.84 -28.05
N ASP A 34 4.73 -3.04 -27.70
CA ASP A 34 5.16 -3.25 -26.33
C ASP A 34 4.80 -2.04 -25.44
N TRP A 35 4.94 -0.83 -25.96
CA TRP A 35 4.54 0.40 -25.27
C TRP A 35 3.02 0.48 -25.04
N LEU A 36 2.20 0.08 -26.00
CA LEU A 36 0.74 0.05 -25.86
C LEU A 36 0.29 -0.99 -24.83
N GLU A 37 0.92 -2.17 -24.83
CA GLU A 37 0.67 -3.21 -23.82
C GLU A 37 1.06 -2.71 -22.42
N ALA A 38 2.25 -2.11 -22.29
CA ALA A 38 2.70 -1.51 -21.03
C ALA A 38 1.77 -0.38 -20.55
N MET A 39 1.27 0.48 -21.46
CA MET A 39 0.33 1.52 -21.09
C MET A 39 -1.03 0.98 -20.66
N THR A 40 -1.50 -0.08 -21.31
CA THR A 40 -2.75 -0.75 -20.93
C THR A 40 -2.62 -1.38 -19.55
N ALA A 41 -1.50 -2.06 -19.28
CA ALA A 41 -1.17 -2.60 -17.97
C ALA A 41 -1.07 -1.50 -16.89
N LYS A 42 -0.44 -0.36 -17.21
CA LYS A 42 -0.37 0.79 -16.30
C LYS A 42 -1.75 1.34 -15.97
N LYS A 43 -2.62 1.55 -16.97
CA LYS A 43 -4.00 2.02 -16.74
C LYS A 43 -4.79 1.05 -15.85
N ALA A 44 -4.65 -0.25 -16.09
CA ALA A 44 -5.30 -1.27 -15.27
C ALA A 44 -4.76 -1.26 -13.82
N ALA A 45 -3.46 -1.10 -13.62
CA ALA A 45 -2.85 -0.97 -12.31
C ALA A 45 -3.31 0.31 -11.58
N ASP A 46 -3.33 1.44 -12.28
CA ASP A 46 -3.81 2.72 -11.74
C ASP A 46 -5.28 2.64 -11.32
N ALA A 47 -6.12 1.94 -12.10
CA ALA A 47 -7.51 1.69 -11.74
C ALA A 47 -7.64 0.84 -10.45
N LYS A 48 -6.84 -0.24 -10.33
CA LYS A 48 -6.80 -1.07 -9.13
C LYS A 48 -6.35 -0.28 -7.90
N VAL A 49 -5.31 0.56 -8.02
CA VAL A 49 -4.84 1.41 -6.91
C VAL A 49 -5.95 2.37 -6.46
N LYS A 50 -6.71 2.95 -7.39
CA LYS A 50 -7.87 3.79 -7.06
C LYS A 50 -8.97 3.00 -6.33
N GLN A 51 -9.30 1.80 -6.78
CA GLN A 51 -10.30 0.94 -6.14
C GLN A 51 -9.89 0.54 -4.72
N VAL A 52 -8.65 0.07 -4.55
CA VAL A 52 -8.09 -0.25 -3.23
C VAL A 52 -8.08 0.98 -2.33
N GLY A 53 -7.72 2.15 -2.86
CA GLY A 53 -7.77 3.41 -2.13
C GLY A 53 -9.18 3.81 -1.68
N LYS A 54 -10.22 3.50 -2.46
CA LYS A 54 -11.62 3.69 -2.05
C LYS A 54 -12.01 2.71 -0.93
N ALA A 55 -11.68 1.43 -1.08
CA ALA A 55 -11.97 0.42 -0.05
C ALA A 55 -11.27 0.75 1.28
N ILE A 56 -10.00 1.13 1.25
CA ILE A 56 -9.25 1.57 2.44
C ILE A 56 -9.95 2.75 3.13
N LYS A 57 -10.45 3.73 2.37
CA LYS A 57 -11.16 4.88 2.95
C LYS A 57 -12.52 4.52 3.52
N ALA A 58 -13.18 3.48 2.98
CA ALA A 58 -14.40 2.93 3.56
C ALA A 58 -14.11 2.20 4.88
N ASP A 59 -13.04 1.40 4.92
CA ASP A 59 -12.68 0.56 6.07
C ASP A 59 -12.05 1.35 7.22
N LEU A 60 -11.10 2.24 6.92
CA LEU A 60 -10.27 2.97 7.90
C LEU A 60 -10.63 4.47 7.99
N GLY A 61 -11.66 4.91 7.27
CA GLY A 61 -12.10 6.31 7.22
C GLY A 61 -11.26 7.21 6.31
N LYS A 62 -11.60 8.51 6.31
CA LYS A 62 -11.07 9.52 5.37
C LYS A 62 -9.54 9.55 5.26
N TYR A 63 -8.84 9.34 6.37
CA TYR A 63 -7.37 9.40 6.46
C TYR A 63 -6.67 8.04 6.41
N GLY A 64 -7.41 6.92 6.28
CA GLY A 64 -6.83 5.58 6.31
C GLY A 64 -5.77 5.34 5.24
N LEU A 65 -5.99 5.86 4.03
CA LEU A 65 -4.99 5.75 2.95
C LEU A 65 -3.72 6.56 3.24
N ASP A 66 -3.86 7.71 3.90
CA ASP A 66 -2.71 8.55 4.27
C ASP A 66 -1.94 7.92 5.44
N GLN A 67 -2.61 7.22 6.35
CA GLN A 67 -1.98 6.44 7.42
C GLN A 67 -1.14 5.28 6.86
N ILE A 68 -1.66 4.51 5.91
CA ILE A 68 -0.90 3.41 5.27
C ILE A 68 0.34 3.96 4.53
N LYS A 69 0.20 5.06 3.78
CA LYS A 69 1.35 5.70 3.11
C LYS A 69 2.39 6.21 4.10
N ALA A 70 1.95 6.82 5.20
CA ALA A 70 2.83 7.28 6.26
C ALA A 70 3.58 6.11 6.93
N TYR A 71 2.89 4.98 7.13
CA TYR A 71 3.51 3.76 7.66
C TYR A 71 4.59 3.21 6.74
N GLU A 72 4.31 3.06 5.44
CA GLU A 72 5.29 2.61 4.45
C GLU A 72 6.50 3.55 4.36
N GLN A 73 6.28 4.87 4.43
CA GLN A 73 7.36 5.86 4.45
C GLN A 73 8.25 5.68 5.70
N ALA A 74 7.64 5.42 6.87
CA ALA A 74 8.34 5.22 8.13
C ALA A 74 9.17 3.92 8.19
N GLN A 75 8.95 2.96 7.29
CA GLN A 75 9.78 1.75 7.19
C GLN A 75 11.21 2.05 6.73
N THR A 76 11.45 3.24 6.14
CA THR A 76 12.78 3.69 5.75
C THR A 76 13.33 4.73 6.72
N PRO A 77 14.63 4.73 7.05
CA PRO A 77 15.21 5.75 7.93
C PRO A 77 15.04 7.18 7.40
N GLU A 78 15.17 7.36 6.08
CA GLU A 78 14.99 8.65 5.41
C GLU A 78 13.53 9.11 5.48
N GLY A 79 12.58 8.21 5.20
CA GLY A 79 11.17 8.52 5.27
C GLY A 79 10.67 8.79 6.69
N LEU A 80 11.23 8.11 7.70
CA LEU A 80 10.94 8.40 9.11
C LEU A 80 11.41 9.82 9.50
N ALA A 81 12.59 10.24 9.04
CA ALA A 81 13.11 11.58 9.30
C ALA A 81 12.24 12.67 8.65
N GLU A 82 11.81 12.45 7.40
CA GLU A 82 10.91 13.37 6.69
C GLU A 82 9.54 13.45 7.38
N LEU A 83 9.00 12.32 7.84
CA LEU A 83 7.72 12.28 8.53
C LEU A 83 7.77 13.03 9.86
N LYS A 84 8.88 12.91 10.62
CA LYS A 84 9.13 13.72 11.82
C LYS A 84 9.20 15.21 11.50
N ALA A 85 9.97 15.59 10.48
CA ALA A 85 10.09 16.99 10.07
C ALA A 85 8.74 17.58 9.63
N ARG A 86 7.92 16.82 8.90
CA ARG A 86 6.55 17.24 8.54
C ARG A 86 5.69 17.43 9.78
N ARG A 87 5.77 16.51 10.76
CA ARG A 87 5.03 16.65 12.01
C ARG A 87 5.45 17.88 12.80
N ASP A 88 6.74 18.16 12.88
CA ASP A 88 7.25 19.37 13.55
C ASP A 88 6.74 20.65 12.86
N ALA A 89 6.73 20.67 11.53
CA ALA A 89 6.18 21.79 10.75
C ALA A 89 4.67 21.96 10.96
N ASP A 90 3.90 20.87 10.99
CA ASP A 90 2.46 20.90 11.27
C ASP A 90 2.19 21.44 12.68
N LEU A 91 2.93 20.97 13.68
CA LEU A 91 2.84 21.46 15.06
C LEU A 91 3.20 22.95 15.15
N GLN A 92 4.20 23.40 14.41
CA GLN A 92 4.57 24.82 14.32
C GLN A 92 3.46 25.66 13.69
N ALA A 93 2.85 25.18 12.59
CA ALA A 93 1.72 25.85 11.96
C ALA A 93 0.50 25.94 12.90
N MET A 94 0.23 24.89 13.68
CA MET A 94 -0.82 24.90 14.71
C MET A 94 -0.53 25.92 15.83
N ARG A 95 0.74 26.04 16.26
CA ARG A 95 1.15 27.10 17.21
C ARG A 95 0.90 28.49 16.63
N PHE A 96 1.24 28.72 15.36
CA PHE A 96 0.98 29.98 14.67
C PHE A 96 -0.51 30.28 14.50
N ALA A 97 -1.33 29.23 14.33
CA ALA A 97 -2.79 29.35 14.32
C ALA A 97 -3.41 29.59 15.71
N GLY A 98 -2.60 29.73 16.77
CA GLY A 98 -3.07 29.96 18.13
C GLY A 98 -3.70 28.74 18.79
N VAL A 99 -3.56 27.55 18.19
CA VAL A 99 -3.99 26.30 18.81
C VAL A 99 -3.00 25.96 19.92
N PRO A 100 -3.43 25.71 21.16
CA PRO A 100 -2.54 25.29 22.22
C PRO A 100 -1.97 23.89 21.89
N VAL A 101 -0.76 23.85 21.34
CA VAL A 101 -0.03 22.61 20.97
C VAL A 101 0.62 21.94 22.20
N ASN A 102 0.15 22.28 23.41
CA ASN A 102 0.64 21.73 24.66
C ASN A 102 -0.11 20.46 25.08
N THR A 103 -0.53 19.62 24.13
CA THR A 103 -0.68 18.20 24.43
C THR A 103 0.72 17.62 24.45
N GLN A 104 1.29 17.61 25.63
CA GLN A 104 2.51 16.91 25.99
C GLN A 104 2.32 15.40 25.70
N LEU A 105 2.30 14.98 24.43
CA LEU A 105 2.23 13.56 24.05
C LEU A 105 3.57 12.86 24.30
N ASP A 106 4.64 13.63 24.52
CA ASP A 106 6.03 13.17 24.62
C ASP A 106 6.56 13.06 26.08
N ILE A 107 5.74 13.28 27.12
CA ILE A 107 6.17 12.92 28.50
C ILE A 107 6.10 11.43 28.76
N PHE A 108 5.29 10.73 27.97
CA PHE A 108 5.20 9.30 27.97
C PHE A 108 5.97 8.78 26.76
N LEU A 109 7.24 9.19 26.63
CA LEU A 109 8.21 8.34 25.95
C LEU A 109 7.90 6.92 26.41
N ASP A 110 7.50 6.06 25.49
CA ASP A 110 6.97 4.74 25.82
C ASP A 110 8.00 3.99 26.69
N ARG A 111 7.74 3.98 28.00
CA ARG A 111 8.56 3.27 29.00
C ARG A 111 8.05 1.85 29.19
N ALA A 112 7.30 1.32 28.22
CA ALA A 112 6.94 -0.08 28.20
C ALA A 112 8.20 -0.92 28.49
N PRO A 113 8.14 -1.83 29.48
CA PRO A 113 9.19 -2.81 29.71
C PRO A 113 9.61 -3.47 28.40
N LEU A 114 10.88 -3.85 28.27
CA LEU A 114 11.43 -4.42 27.04
C LEU A 114 10.61 -5.62 26.52
N THR A 115 9.98 -6.38 27.43
CA THR A 115 9.07 -7.49 27.11
C THR A 115 7.77 -7.05 26.44
N GLU A 116 7.15 -5.95 26.89
CA GLU A 116 5.92 -5.41 26.28
C GLU A 116 6.19 -4.80 24.91
N ARG A 117 7.36 -4.16 24.77
CA ARG A 117 7.85 -3.71 23.47
C ARG A 117 8.07 -4.87 22.52
N ALA A 118 8.72 -5.93 22.98
CA ALA A 118 8.96 -7.13 22.17
C ALA A 118 7.65 -7.78 21.73
N TYR A 119 6.63 -7.83 22.60
CA TYR A 119 5.29 -8.29 22.23
C TYR A 119 4.67 -7.44 21.12
N THR A 120 4.69 -6.11 21.26
CA THR A 120 4.09 -5.17 20.28
C THR A 120 4.81 -5.25 18.94
N GLU A 121 6.15 -5.29 18.94
CA GLU A 121 6.96 -5.47 17.74
C GLU A 121 6.66 -6.82 17.05
N GLY A 122 6.42 -7.87 17.85
CA GLY A 122 5.99 -9.18 17.37
C GLY A 122 4.59 -9.16 16.74
N GLU A 123 3.61 -8.55 17.41
CA GLU A 123 2.23 -8.39 16.93
C GLU A 123 2.17 -7.65 15.60
N GLU A 124 2.89 -6.53 15.49
CA GLU A 124 3.00 -5.79 14.23
C GLU A 124 3.65 -6.62 13.12
N ALA A 125 4.70 -7.39 13.41
CA ALA A 125 5.32 -8.29 12.44
C ALA A 125 4.36 -9.42 12.00
N GLY A 126 3.55 -9.92 12.94
CA GLY A 126 2.48 -10.89 12.66
C GLY A 126 1.41 -10.29 11.74
N LEU A 127 0.92 -9.10 12.04
CA LEU A 127 -0.07 -8.38 11.23
C LEU A 127 0.45 -8.00 9.84
N ARG A 128 1.76 -7.76 9.69
CA ARG A 128 2.41 -7.50 8.39
C ARG A 128 2.42 -8.73 7.48
N GLY A 129 2.31 -9.93 8.04
CA GLY A 129 2.43 -11.18 7.29
C GLY A 129 3.87 -11.69 7.16
N ASP A 130 4.82 -11.14 7.92
CA ASP A 130 6.23 -11.55 7.84
C ASP A 130 6.44 -12.93 8.43
N THR A 131 7.48 -13.66 7.99
CA THR A 131 7.92 -14.88 8.67
C THR A 131 8.44 -14.54 10.06
N LEU A 132 8.15 -15.38 11.06
CA LEU A 132 8.67 -15.22 12.42
C LEU A 132 10.21 -15.13 12.40
N ALA A 133 10.72 -13.91 12.56
CA ALA A 133 12.14 -13.60 12.59
C ALA A 133 12.41 -12.80 13.86
N ASN A 134 12.68 -13.52 14.95
CA ASN A 134 12.84 -12.92 16.26
C ASN A 134 14.18 -12.15 16.34
N PRO A 135 14.17 -10.84 16.57
CA PRO A 135 15.39 -10.06 16.75
C PRO A 135 16.03 -10.27 18.14
N TYR A 136 15.31 -10.89 19.07
CA TYR A 136 15.76 -11.21 20.42
C TYR A 136 16.26 -12.65 20.52
N ASN A 137 16.91 -12.98 21.64
CA ASN A 137 17.26 -14.37 21.94
C ASN A 137 15.98 -15.17 22.20
N GLU A 138 15.75 -16.24 21.43
CA GLU A 138 14.55 -17.08 21.52
C GLU A 138 14.31 -17.69 22.91
N ALA A 139 15.39 -17.90 23.69
CA ALA A 139 15.30 -18.43 25.05
C ALA A 139 15.03 -17.36 26.11
N SER A 140 15.05 -16.07 25.76
CA SER A 140 14.79 -14.98 26.69
C SER A 140 13.29 -14.66 26.77
N THR A 141 12.86 -14.05 27.87
CA THR A 141 11.46 -13.66 28.08
C THR A 141 10.96 -12.73 26.98
N GLU A 142 11.83 -11.84 26.48
CA GLU A 142 11.53 -10.93 25.37
C GLU A 142 11.35 -11.69 24.05
N GLY A 143 12.18 -12.69 23.78
CA GLY A 143 12.03 -13.53 22.60
C GLY A 143 10.73 -14.33 22.60
N GLN A 144 10.32 -14.84 23.77
CA GLN A 144 9.05 -15.55 23.92
C GLN A 144 7.84 -14.62 23.72
N GLU A 145 7.89 -13.41 24.27
CA GLU A 145 6.82 -12.41 24.09
C GLU A 145 6.73 -11.91 22.63
N PHE A 146 7.85 -11.74 21.93
CA PHE A 146 7.84 -11.42 20.49
C PHE A 146 7.17 -12.52 19.66
N ALA A 147 7.52 -13.79 19.92
CA ALA A 147 6.91 -14.91 19.21
C ALA A 147 5.40 -15.03 19.49
N ARG A 148 5.00 -14.80 20.75
CA ARG A 148 3.59 -14.75 21.15
C ARG A 148 2.84 -13.64 20.43
N GLY A 149 3.37 -12.41 20.43
CA GLY A 149 2.80 -11.28 19.69
C GLY A 149 2.63 -11.62 18.21
N TRP A 150 3.64 -12.21 17.58
CA TRP A 150 3.57 -12.61 16.16
C TRP A 150 2.44 -13.61 15.87
N HIS A 151 2.27 -14.62 16.73
CA HIS A 151 1.18 -15.59 16.59
C HIS A 151 -0.21 -14.93 16.79
N ASP A 152 -0.33 -14.05 17.78
CA ASP A 152 -1.56 -13.30 18.06
C ASP A 152 -1.92 -12.39 16.86
N GLY A 153 -0.94 -11.66 16.33
CA GLY A 153 -1.10 -10.77 15.17
C GLY A 153 -1.49 -11.53 13.90
N GLN A 154 -0.87 -12.68 13.63
CA GLN A 154 -1.28 -13.57 12.54
C GLN A 154 -2.72 -14.06 12.72
N GLY A 155 -3.08 -14.51 13.92
CA GLY A 155 -4.44 -14.96 14.25
C GLY A 155 -5.48 -13.86 14.02
N ALA A 156 -5.19 -12.63 14.44
CA ALA A 156 -6.03 -11.46 14.23
C ALA A 156 -6.17 -11.12 12.74
N LEU A 157 -5.08 -11.18 11.97
CA LEU A 157 -5.09 -10.95 10.52
C LEU A 157 -5.99 -11.99 9.81
N PHE A 158 -5.82 -13.27 10.11
CA PHE A 158 -6.66 -14.34 9.54
C PHE A 158 -8.14 -14.18 9.91
N ALA A 159 -8.44 -13.84 11.17
CA ALA A 159 -9.81 -13.59 11.61
C ALA A 159 -10.43 -12.37 10.91
N GLY A 160 -9.66 -11.31 10.71
CA GLY A 160 -10.08 -10.11 9.98
C GLY A 160 -10.36 -10.39 8.51
N ILE A 161 -9.48 -11.14 7.83
CA ILE A 161 -9.69 -11.56 6.43
C ILE A 161 -10.95 -12.42 6.31
N LYS A 162 -11.15 -13.39 7.21
CA LYS A 162 -12.34 -14.26 7.20
C LYS A 162 -13.63 -13.45 7.35
N LYS A 163 -13.69 -12.51 8.30
CA LYS A 163 -14.84 -11.63 8.48
C LYS A 163 -15.11 -10.78 7.23
N LYS A 164 -14.08 -10.22 6.60
CA LYS A 164 -14.23 -9.43 5.37
C LYS A 164 -14.77 -10.27 4.21
N GLN A 165 -14.35 -11.53 4.12
CA GLN A 165 -14.87 -12.48 3.12
C GLN A 165 -16.32 -12.86 3.40
N GLU A 166 -16.69 -13.11 4.66
CA GLU A 166 -18.08 -13.40 5.07
C GLU A 166 -19.00 -12.21 4.79
N THR A 167 -18.61 -10.98 5.14
CA THR A 167 -19.39 -9.77 4.82
C THR A 167 -19.52 -9.54 3.32
N ALA A 168 -18.46 -9.79 2.55
CA ALA A 168 -18.52 -9.68 1.09
C ALA A 168 -19.42 -10.75 0.45
N ALA A 169 -19.45 -11.96 1.03
CA ALA A 169 -20.36 -13.03 0.60
C ALA A 169 -21.83 -12.70 0.93
N ASP A 170 -22.10 -12.13 2.11
CA ASP A 170 -23.44 -11.69 2.51
C ASP A 170 -23.94 -10.53 1.63
N GLU A 171 -23.08 -9.58 1.26
CA GLU A 171 -23.44 -8.51 0.32
C GLU A 171 -23.70 -9.03 -1.11
N LEU A 172 -22.95 -10.05 -1.57
CA LEU A 172 -23.17 -10.67 -2.88
C LEU A 172 -24.50 -11.44 -2.94
N ILE A 173 -24.89 -12.11 -1.86
CA ILE A 173 -26.20 -12.78 -1.76
C ILE A 173 -27.33 -11.75 -1.77
N LYS A 174 -27.13 -10.58 -1.14
CA LYS A 174 -28.12 -9.49 -1.14
C LYS A 174 -28.25 -8.80 -2.50
N ALA A 175 -27.17 -8.71 -3.26
CA ALA A 175 -27.18 -8.16 -4.62
C ALA A 175 -27.86 -9.10 -5.64
N ALA A 176 -27.99 -10.40 -5.35
CA ALA A 176 -28.66 -11.35 -6.23
C ALA A 176 -30.21 -11.23 -6.24
N ASP A 177 -30.80 -10.49 -5.29
CA ASP A 177 -32.24 -10.16 -5.27
C ASP A 177 -32.53 -8.74 -5.80
N GLY A 178 -31.52 -8.00 -6.25
CA GLY A 178 -31.64 -6.67 -6.85
C GLY A 178 -31.43 -6.70 -8.36
N ASP A 179 -32.54 -6.68 -9.09
CA ASP A 179 -32.61 -6.58 -10.56
C ASP A 179 -32.18 -5.17 -11.03
N GLU A 180 -30.88 -4.85 -10.88
CA GLU A 180 -30.29 -3.64 -11.46
C GLU A 180 -28.98 -4.04 -12.17
N ASP A 181 -29.06 -4.21 -13.49
CA ASP A 181 -27.91 -4.41 -14.37
C ASP A 181 -26.95 -3.20 -14.28
N PRO A 182 -25.71 -3.36 -13.80
CA PRO A 182 -24.75 -2.27 -13.69
C PRO A 182 -24.04 -1.96 -15.02
N PHE A 183 -24.62 -2.42 -16.14
CA PHE A 183 -24.14 -2.25 -17.51
C PHE A 183 -25.08 -1.42 -18.38
N ASP A 184 -25.95 -0.61 -17.79
CA ASP A 184 -26.63 0.47 -18.50
C ASP A 184 -25.63 1.61 -18.78
N PHE A 185 -24.76 1.35 -19.76
CA PHE A 185 -24.07 2.41 -20.48
C PHE A 185 -25.12 3.03 -21.38
N GLU A 186 -25.68 4.17 -20.98
CA GLU A 186 -26.39 5.07 -21.89
C GLU A 186 -25.43 5.42 -23.05
N ASP A 187 -25.57 4.69 -24.15
CA ASP A 187 -25.05 5.04 -25.47
C ASP A 187 -25.79 6.30 -25.93
N GLU A 188 -25.30 7.48 -25.52
CA GLU A 188 -25.76 8.76 -26.06
C GLU A 188 -24.94 9.09 -27.34
N ASP A 189 -25.19 8.32 -28.40
CA ASP A 189 -24.79 8.68 -29.76
C ASP A 189 -26.05 9.03 -30.58
N GLY A 190 -26.21 10.33 -30.85
CA GLY A 190 -26.87 10.81 -32.07
C GLY A 190 -28.05 11.77 -31.88
N GLU A 191 -27.81 13.06 -32.16
CA GLU A 191 -28.55 13.70 -33.27
C GLU A 191 -27.83 14.95 -33.80
N GLU A 192 -27.90 15.05 -35.12
CA GLU A 192 -27.21 15.94 -36.02
C GLU A 192 -28.12 17.13 -36.39
N GLN A 193 -27.52 18.21 -36.91
CA GLN A 193 -28.08 19.22 -37.83
C GLN A 193 -28.61 20.57 -37.29
N ALA A 194 -27.94 21.61 -37.81
CA ALA A 194 -28.46 22.81 -38.46
C ALA A 194 -29.14 23.93 -37.62
N ALA A 195 -28.43 25.05 -37.50
CA ALA A 195 -28.88 26.37 -37.97
C ALA A 195 -27.66 27.28 -38.20
#